data_AF-A0A1Q7N3G3-F1
#
_entry.id   AF-A0A1Q7N3G3-F1
#
_cell.length_a   1.000
_cell.length_b   1.000
_cell.length_c   1.000
_cell.angle_alpha   90.00
_cell.angle_beta   90.00
_cell.angle_gamma   90.00
#
_symmetry.space_group_name_H-M   'P 1'
#
loop_
_entity.id
_entity.type
_entity.pdbx_description
1 polymer ?
#
loop_
_entity_poly.entity_id
_entity_poly.type
_entity_poly.pdbx_seq_one_letter_code
_entity_poly.pdbx_strand_id
1 'polypeptide(L)'
;MQWIEKSGPAAELMLEAGVMRWCAGRLPVPEVLAIEAGLLSMSALPGVNLTEASIDCAVALTAEALHLIHSVPAEGCPFQADWATRLHQAEHRVKNGLVEQSDFDEVNLGRSAVDILAELQAQPPLPPLSCFTHGDACLPNFLTRGGLLTGIVDLGRAGVAHPAQDWALALRSMRDNFGSDGERLLRKQLPQHCADEALLRRFRLLDELF
;
A
#
# COMPACT_ATOMS: atom_id res chain seq x y z
N MET A 1 -13.36 20.94 -13.49
CA MET A 1 -12.73 19.70 -13.01
C MET A 1 -11.48 20.12 -12.26
N GLN A 2 -11.33 19.74 -10.99
CA GLN A 2 -10.08 19.97 -10.25
C GLN A 2 -9.10 18.85 -10.61
N TRP A 3 -7.81 19.16 -10.67
CA TRP A 3 -6.74 18.19 -10.93
C TRP A 3 -5.62 18.33 -9.90
N ILE A 4 -4.85 17.26 -9.76
CA ILE A 4 -3.67 17.16 -8.89
C ILE A 4 -2.49 16.76 -9.77
N GLU A 5 -1.31 17.26 -9.43
CA GLU A 5 -0.06 16.92 -10.11
C GLU A 5 0.90 16.25 -9.13
N LYS A 6 1.50 15.14 -9.57
CA LYS A 6 2.57 14.43 -8.86
C LYS A 6 3.84 14.51 -9.70
N SER A 7 4.93 14.96 -9.10
CA SER A 7 6.26 14.94 -9.72
C SER A 7 7.09 13.78 -9.16
N GLY A 8 8.00 13.25 -9.97
CA GLY A 8 8.82 12.11 -9.58
C GLY A 8 9.55 11.47 -10.75
N PRO A 9 10.29 10.37 -10.52
CA PRO A 9 10.95 9.63 -11.57
C PRO A 9 9.96 9.17 -12.64
N ALA A 10 10.27 9.44 -13.92
CA ALA A 10 9.33 9.16 -15.03
C ALA A 10 8.88 7.69 -15.07
N ALA A 11 9.76 6.74 -14.73
CA ALA A 11 9.42 5.32 -14.68
C ALA A 11 8.36 4.99 -13.61
N GLU A 12 8.45 5.60 -12.43
CA GLU A 12 7.51 5.39 -11.34
C GLU A 12 6.15 6.01 -11.67
N LEU A 13 6.14 7.22 -12.23
CA LEU A 13 4.90 7.88 -12.66
C LEU A 13 4.22 7.12 -13.80
N MET A 14 4.98 6.56 -14.75
CA MET A 14 4.42 5.70 -15.80
C MET A 14 3.79 4.43 -15.24
N LEU A 15 4.43 3.80 -14.23
CA LEU A 15 3.88 2.63 -13.54
C LEU A 15 2.57 2.98 -12.84
N GLU A 16 2.56 4.00 -12.00
CA GLU A 16 1.39 4.44 -11.24
C GLU A 16 0.22 4.82 -12.16
N ALA A 17 0.48 5.56 -13.23
CA ALA A 17 -0.54 5.89 -14.22
C ALA A 17 -1.07 4.67 -14.97
N GLY A 18 -0.20 3.69 -15.25
CA GLY A 18 -0.60 2.40 -15.80
C GLY A 18 -1.55 1.65 -14.86
N VAL A 19 -1.23 1.61 -13.57
CA VAL A 19 -2.09 1.00 -12.54
C VAL A 19 -3.42 1.74 -12.43
N MET A 20 -3.43 3.08 -12.38
CA MET A 20 -4.68 3.86 -12.35
C MET A 20 -5.57 3.56 -13.55
N ARG A 21 -5.00 3.51 -14.77
CA ARG A 21 -5.75 3.13 -15.98
C ARG A 21 -6.28 1.71 -15.93
N TRP A 22 -5.55 0.78 -15.30
CA TRP A 22 -6.04 -0.59 -15.07
C TRP A 22 -7.15 -0.63 -14.02
N CYS A 23 -7.07 0.16 -12.97
CA CYS A 23 -8.10 0.20 -11.93
C CYS A 23 -9.35 0.99 -12.34
N ALA A 24 -9.27 1.81 -13.40
CA ALA A 24 -10.39 2.60 -13.89
C ALA A 24 -11.62 1.72 -14.21
N GLY A 25 -12.78 2.10 -13.67
CA GLY A 25 -14.02 1.34 -13.77
C GLY A 25 -14.13 0.11 -12.85
N ARG A 26 -13.07 -0.22 -12.10
CA ARG A 26 -13.05 -1.32 -11.11
C ARG A 26 -12.96 -0.80 -9.68
N LEU A 27 -12.23 0.30 -9.46
CA LEU A 27 -12.01 0.95 -8.18
C LEU A 27 -12.21 2.48 -8.32
N PRO A 28 -12.57 3.19 -7.23
CA PRO A 28 -12.61 4.65 -7.21
C PRO A 28 -11.18 5.22 -7.21
N VAL A 29 -10.57 5.35 -8.39
CA VAL A 29 -9.20 5.85 -8.56
C VAL A 29 -9.21 7.14 -9.39
N PRO A 30 -8.16 7.98 -9.32
CA PRO A 30 -8.06 9.16 -10.15
C PRO A 30 -8.04 8.82 -11.65
N GLU A 31 -8.70 9.64 -12.47
CA GLU A 31 -8.54 9.61 -13.92
C GLU A 31 -7.19 10.23 -14.30
N VAL A 32 -6.38 9.49 -15.07
CA VAL A 32 -5.11 10.00 -15.60
C VAL A 32 -5.41 10.97 -16.75
N LEU A 33 -5.08 12.25 -16.57
CA LEU A 33 -5.31 13.31 -17.55
C LEU A 33 -4.12 13.47 -18.49
N ALA A 34 -2.89 13.48 -17.95
CA ALA A 34 -1.67 13.61 -18.73
C ALA A 34 -0.47 12.97 -18.02
N ILE A 35 0.52 12.56 -18.81
CA ILE A 35 1.84 12.14 -18.32
C ILE A 35 2.88 12.84 -19.20
N GLU A 36 3.65 13.71 -18.58
CA GLU A 36 4.73 14.47 -19.21
C GLU A 36 6.02 14.18 -18.43
N ALA A 37 7.19 14.40 -19.02
CA ALA A 37 8.46 13.93 -18.46
C ALA A 37 8.68 14.37 -16.99
N GLY A 38 8.43 13.45 -16.05
CA GLY A 38 8.55 13.68 -14.60
C GLY A 38 7.33 14.32 -13.92
N LEU A 39 6.18 14.40 -14.61
CA LEU A 39 4.92 14.96 -14.10
C LEU A 39 3.72 14.09 -14.51
N LEU A 40 2.85 13.80 -13.55
CA LEU A 40 1.61 13.06 -13.73
C LEU A 40 0.45 13.93 -13.27
N SER A 41 -0.44 14.29 -14.20
CA SER A 41 -1.66 15.05 -13.92
C SER A 41 -2.87 14.12 -13.89
N MET A 42 -3.67 14.21 -12.83
CA MET A 42 -4.83 13.33 -12.61
C MET A 42 -6.02 14.10 -12.04
N SER A 43 -7.23 13.56 -12.17
CA SER A 43 -8.44 14.15 -11.57
C SER A 43 -8.32 14.20 -10.04
N ALA A 44 -8.71 15.31 -9.42
CA ALA A 44 -8.89 15.33 -7.97
C ALA A 44 -10.12 14.49 -7.60
N LEU A 45 -9.95 13.59 -6.63
CA LEU A 45 -11.06 12.86 -6.02
C LEU A 45 -11.63 13.66 -4.84
N PRO A 46 -12.95 13.58 -4.60
CA PRO A 46 -13.56 14.37 -3.55
C PRO A 46 -13.30 13.78 -2.16
N GLY A 47 -13.20 14.65 -1.15
CA GLY A 47 -13.13 14.23 0.25
C GLY A 47 -11.79 14.56 0.90
N VAL A 48 -11.58 13.96 2.06
CA VAL A 48 -10.34 14.02 2.86
C VAL A 48 -9.83 12.60 3.07
N ASN A 49 -8.57 12.45 3.46
CA ASN A 49 -8.04 11.12 3.73
C ASN A 49 -8.52 10.57 5.10
N LEU A 50 -8.38 9.27 5.35
CA LEU A 50 -8.94 8.62 6.54
C LEU A 50 -8.24 8.99 7.86
N THR A 51 -7.09 9.69 7.85
CA THR A 51 -6.50 10.18 9.12
C THR A 51 -7.32 11.31 9.73
N GLU A 52 -8.12 12.01 8.92
CA GLU A 52 -9.03 13.08 9.36
C GLU A 52 -10.42 12.57 9.77
N ALA A 53 -10.68 11.26 9.59
CA ALA A 53 -11.97 10.65 9.90
C ALA A 53 -12.08 10.24 11.39
N SER A 54 -13.30 9.94 11.85
CA SER A 54 -13.47 9.25 13.13
C SER A 54 -12.92 7.82 13.04
N ILE A 55 -12.48 7.27 14.18
CA ILE A 55 -11.99 5.89 14.29
C ILE A 55 -12.96 4.86 13.67
N ASP A 56 -14.26 4.98 13.94
CA ASP A 56 -15.27 4.06 13.41
C ASP A 56 -15.36 4.14 11.88
N CYS A 57 -15.29 5.36 11.33
CA CYS A 57 -15.31 5.59 9.88
C CYS A 57 -14.02 5.05 9.23
N ALA A 58 -12.86 5.36 9.81
CA ALA A 58 -11.57 4.89 9.31
C ALA A 58 -11.46 3.36 9.32
N VAL A 59 -11.93 2.69 10.37
CA VAL A 59 -11.96 1.22 10.45
C VAL A 59 -12.88 0.63 9.38
N ALA A 60 -14.10 1.15 9.26
CA ALA A 60 -15.07 0.65 8.29
C ALA A 60 -14.58 0.81 6.84
N LEU A 61 -14.13 2.03 6.49
CA LEU A 61 -13.73 2.35 5.12
C LEU A 61 -12.37 1.75 4.74
N THR A 62 -11.44 1.56 5.68
CA THR A 62 -10.22 0.79 5.41
C THR A 62 -10.55 -0.66 5.07
N ALA A 63 -11.41 -1.31 5.85
CA ALA A 63 -11.82 -2.69 5.57
C ALA A 63 -12.59 -2.80 4.24
N GLU A 64 -13.48 -1.85 3.94
CA GLU A 64 -14.17 -1.76 2.65
C GLU A 64 -13.19 -1.61 1.48
N ALA A 65 -12.23 -0.67 1.58
CA ALA A 65 -11.23 -0.45 0.56
C ALA A 65 -10.40 -1.71 0.28
N LEU A 66 -9.92 -2.39 1.33
CA LEU A 66 -9.16 -3.64 1.19
C LEU A 66 -9.99 -4.73 0.51
N HIS A 67 -11.25 -4.91 0.90
CA HIS A 67 -12.13 -5.88 0.25
C HIS A 67 -12.36 -5.56 -1.23
N LEU A 68 -12.57 -4.28 -1.58
CA LEU A 68 -12.73 -3.86 -2.98
C LEU A 68 -11.46 -4.12 -3.80
N ILE A 69 -10.30 -3.72 -3.28
CA ILE A 69 -9.00 -3.92 -3.93
C ILE A 69 -8.73 -5.40 -4.16
N HIS A 70 -8.89 -6.24 -3.13
CA HIS A 70 -8.62 -7.69 -3.21
C HIS A 70 -9.65 -8.44 -4.07
N SER A 71 -10.81 -7.84 -4.35
CA SER A 71 -11.84 -8.39 -5.24
C SER A 71 -11.61 -8.05 -6.72
N VAL A 72 -10.66 -7.18 -7.06
CA VAL A 72 -10.30 -6.90 -8.45
C VAL A 72 -9.77 -8.19 -9.08
N PRO A 73 -10.35 -8.67 -10.20
CA PRO A 73 -9.83 -9.85 -10.89
C PRO A 73 -8.37 -9.63 -11.30
N ALA A 74 -7.48 -10.46 -10.75
CA ALA A 74 -6.04 -10.38 -11.01
C ALA A 74 -5.64 -11.04 -12.34
N GLU A 75 -6.56 -11.75 -12.99
CA GLU A 75 -6.30 -12.42 -14.25
C GLU A 75 -6.00 -11.41 -15.37
N GLY A 76 -4.85 -11.58 -16.02
CA GLY A 76 -4.35 -10.64 -17.01
C GLY A 76 -3.81 -9.32 -16.45
N CYS A 77 -3.68 -9.17 -15.13
CA CYS A 77 -3.05 -7.98 -14.54
C CYS A 77 -1.57 -7.90 -14.96
N PRO A 78 -1.12 -6.81 -15.61
CA PRO A 78 0.26 -6.68 -16.08
C PRO A 78 1.23 -6.27 -14.96
N PHE A 79 0.72 -5.93 -13.77
CA PHE A 79 1.52 -5.42 -12.66
C PHE A 79 1.79 -6.53 -11.66
N GLN A 80 3.06 -6.92 -11.54
CA GLN A 80 3.52 -7.90 -10.57
C GLN A 80 4.14 -7.19 -9.37
N ALA A 81 3.72 -7.60 -8.18
CA ALA A 81 4.21 -7.09 -6.91
C ALA A 81 4.51 -8.26 -5.94
N ASP A 82 4.80 -9.44 -6.49
CA ASP A 82 5.09 -10.63 -5.72
C ASP A 82 6.33 -10.44 -4.82
N TRP A 83 6.50 -11.38 -3.89
CA TRP A 83 7.58 -11.32 -2.91
C TRP A 83 8.97 -11.20 -3.54
N ALA A 84 9.24 -11.94 -4.62
CA ALA A 84 10.56 -11.93 -5.26
C ALA A 84 10.82 -10.58 -5.94
N THR A 85 9.82 -10.03 -6.61
CA THR A 85 9.86 -8.71 -7.24
C THR A 85 10.12 -7.62 -6.19
N ARG A 86 9.39 -7.64 -5.07
CA ARG A 86 9.57 -6.68 -3.98
C ARG A 86 10.93 -6.81 -3.31
N LEU A 87 11.40 -8.03 -3.09
CA LEU A 87 12.71 -8.25 -2.46
C LEU A 87 13.86 -7.77 -3.36
N HIS A 88 13.75 -7.95 -4.69
CA HIS A 88 14.72 -7.41 -5.64
C HIS A 88 14.69 -5.87 -5.66
N GLN A 89 13.51 -5.25 -5.62
CA GLN A 89 13.39 -3.79 -5.50
C GLN A 89 14.03 -3.28 -4.20
N ALA A 90 13.76 -3.93 -3.07
CA ALA A 90 14.37 -3.61 -1.78
C ALA A 90 15.90 -3.76 -1.82
N GLU A 91 16.42 -4.83 -2.42
CA GLU A 91 17.86 -5.03 -2.64
C GLU A 91 18.49 -3.88 -3.46
N HIS A 92 17.82 -3.45 -4.52
CA HIS A 92 18.27 -2.30 -5.31
C HIS A 92 18.30 -1.02 -4.47
N ARG A 93 17.26 -0.76 -3.68
CA ARG A 93 17.19 0.43 -2.81
C ARG A 93 18.29 0.43 -1.76
N VAL A 94 18.53 -0.70 -1.10
CA VAL A 94 19.62 -0.86 -0.13
C VAL A 94 20.98 -0.63 -0.78
N LYS A 95 21.26 -1.27 -1.93
CA LYS A 95 22.54 -1.13 -2.65
C LYS A 95 22.85 0.31 -3.08
N ASN A 96 21.81 1.07 -3.41
CA ASN A 96 21.96 2.45 -3.89
C ASN A 96 21.78 3.51 -2.77
N GLY A 97 21.63 3.10 -1.50
CA GLY A 97 21.48 4.03 -0.38
C GLY A 97 20.16 4.84 -0.43
N LEU A 98 19.10 4.25 -0.99
CA LEU A 98 17.78 4.90 -1.14
C LEU A 98 16.84 4.59 0.04
N VAL A 99 17.34 3.94 1.10
CA VAL A 99 16.53 3.57 2.28
C VAL A 99 16.80 4.58 3.39
N GLU A 100 15.74 5.25 3.83
CA GLU A 100 15.80 6.23 4.92
C GLU A 100 15.70 5.52 6.27
N GLN A 101 16.85 5.16 6.84
CA GLN A 101 16.93 4.39 8.09
C GLN A 101 16.42 5.17 9.31
N SER A 102 16.31 6.50 9.22
CA SER A 102 15.74 7.32 10.29
C SER A 102 14.22 7.24 10.38
N ASP A 103 13.56 6.75 9.33
CA ASP A 103 12.10 6.55 9.25
C ASP A 103 11.67 5.14 9.67
N PHE A 104 12.61 4.29 10.13
CA PHE A 104 12.27 2.94 10.58
C PHE A 104 11.30 2.94 11.77
N ASP A 105 10.43 1.93 11.85
CA ASP A 105 9.57 1.71 13.01
C ASP A 105 10.43 1.69 14.30
N GLU A 106 9.88 2.16 15.43
CA GLU A 106 10.60 2.25 16.72
C GLU A 106 11.34 0.96 17.11
N VAL A 107 10.76 -0.19 16.79
CA VAL A 107 11.32 -1.53 17.09
C VAL A 107 12.56 -1.88 16.25
N ASN A 108 12.77 -1.17 15.15
CA ASN A 108 13.86 -1.34 14.19
C ASN A 108 14.86 -0.17 14.20
N LEU A 109 14.63 0.88 15.00
CA LEU A 109 15.58 1.99 15.13
C LEU A 109 16.97 1.50 15.55
N GLY A 110 17.99 1.97 14.82
CA GLY A 110 19.39 1.59 15.02
C GLY A 110 19.81 0.30 14.29
N ARG A 111 18.89 -0.40 13.62
CA ARG A 111 19.24 -1.48 12.68
C ARG A 111 19.70 -0.90 11.35
N SER A 112 20.55 -1.64 10.63
CA SER A 112 20.91 -1.27 9.27
C SER A 112 19.92 -1.84 8.25
N ALA A 113 19.73 -1.12 7.13
CA ALA A 113 18.93 -1.62 6.00
C ALA A 113 19.49 -2.92 5.41
N VAL A 114 20.81 -3.13 5.50
CA VAL A 114 21.49 -4.36 5.07
C VAL A 114 21.10 -5.54 5.96
N ASP A 115 21.05 -5.36 7.28
CA ASP A 115 20.66 -6.42 8.21
C ASP A 115 19.19 -6.81 8.04
N ILE A 116 18.32 -5.81 7.82
CA ILE A 116 16.89 -6.05 7.51
C ILE A 116 16.75 -6.83 6.20
N LEU A 117 17.46 -6.43 5.14
CA LEU A 117 17.43 -7.16 3.86
C LEU A 117 17.91 -8.61 4.01
N ALA A 118 19.00 -8.84 4.75
CA ALA A 118 19.52 -10.18 5.00
C ALA A 118 18.50 -11.05 5.78
N GLU A 119 17.81 -10.49 6.76
CA GLU A 119 16.73 -11.17 7.47
C GLU A 119 15.59 -11.55 6.52
N LEU A 120 15.14 -10.63 5.67
CA LEU A 120 14.06 -10.86 4.70
C LEU A 120 14.42 -11.92 3.66
N GLN A 121 15.69 -11.95 3.21
CA GLN A 121 16.20 -12.95 2.27
C GLN A 121 16.28 -14.36 2.87
N ALA A 122 16.44 -14.47 4.20
CA ALA A 122 16.49 -15.76 4.90
C ALA A 122 15.09 -16.36 5.20
N GLN A 123 14.01 -15.62 4.93
CA GLN A 123 12.65 -16.07 5.20
C GLN A 123 12.19 -17.16 4.21
N PRO A 124 11.33 -18.11 4.63
CA PRO A 124 10.80 -19.15 3.74
C PRO A 124 9.92 -18.55 2.63
N PRO A 125 9.59 -19.31 1.56
CA PRO A 125 8.58 -18.89 0.59
C PRO A 125 7.25 -18.53 1.26
N LEU A 126 6.51 -17.59 0.66
CA LEU A 126 5.17 -17.23 1.14
C LEU A 126 4.17 -18.38 0.92
N PRO A 127 3.11 -18.45 1.74
CA PRO A 127 1.95 -19.28 1.43
C PRO A 127 1.39 -18.95 0.03
N PRO A 128 0.93 -19.96 -0.74
CA PRO A 128 0.43 -19.75 -2.09
C PRO A 128 -0.94 -19.08 -2.07
N LEU A 129 -0.94 -17.75 -2.12
CA LEU A 129 -2.12 -16.93 -2.24
C LEU A 129 -1.74 -15.59 -2.86
N SER A 130 -2.51 -15.16 -3.86
CA SER A 130 -2.33 -13.85 -4.47
C SER A 130 -3.65 -13.23 -4.91
N CYS A 131 -3.69 -11.91 -4.85
CA CYS A 131 -4.75 -11.07 -5.39
C CYS A 131 -4.14 -9.75 -5.87
N PHE A 132 -4.95 -8.88 -6.45
CA PHE A 132 -4.53 -7.50 -6.67
C PHE A 132 -4.44 -6.79 -5.32
N THR A 133 -3.33 -6.11 -5.06
CA THR A 133 -3.03 -5.39 -3.81
C THR A 133 -2.67 -3.94 -4.09
N HIS A 134 -2.86 -3.07 -3.09
CA HIS A 134 -2.44 -1.67 -3.14
C HIS A 134 -0.91 -1.53 -3.05
N GLY A 135 -0.28 -2.35 -2.22
CA GLY A 135 1.15 -2.30 -1.93
C GLY A 135 1.54 -1.26 -0.87
N ASP A 136 0.70 -0.24 -0.65
CA ASP A 136 0.85 0.78 0.40
C ASP A 136 -0.50 1.17 1.03
N ALA A 137 -1.22 0.20 1.58
CA ALA A 137 -2.60 0.39 2.05
C ALA A 137 -2.68 1.13 3.40
N CYS A 138 -2.23 2.38 3.44
CA CYS A 138 -2.25 3.25 4.61
C CYS A 138 -3.46 4.20 4.61
N LEU A 139 -3.86 4.71 5.78
CA LEU A 139 -5.02 5.61 5.93
C LEU A 139 -4.98 6.86 5.03
N PRO A 140 -3.83 7.54 4.82
CA PRO A 140 -3.74 8.68 3.91
C PRO A 140 -4.13 8.36 2.46
N ASN A 141 -4.03 7.09 2.07
CA ASN A 141 -4.24 6.63 0.69
C ASN A 141 -5.70 6.24 0.40
N PHE A 142 -6.58 6.34 1.40
CA PHE A 142 -8.01 6.15 1.26
C PHE A 142 -8.75 7.45 1.57
N LEU A 143 -9.69 7.84 0.70
CA LEU A 143 -10.43 9.10 0.80
C LEU A 143 -11.89 8.86 1.19
N THR A 144 -12.44 9.77 1.97
CA THR A 144 -13.83 9.75 2.39
C THR A 144 -14.53 11.10 2.21
N ARG A 145 -15.82 11.04 1.86
CA ARG A 145 -16.73 12.21 1.92
C ARG A 145 -18.11 11.75 2.36
N GLY A 146 -18.59 12.31 3.47
CA GLY A 146 -19.92 11.95 3.99
C GLY A 146 -20.01 10.50 4.48
N GLY A 147 -18.90 9.91 4.94
CA GLY A 147 -18.84 8.53 5.44
C GLY A 147 -18.81 7.46 4.34
N LEU A 148 -18.58 7.85 3.08
CA LEU A 148 -18.46 6.94 1.95
C LEU A 148 -17.02 6.95 1.43
N LEU A 149 -16.51 5.80 1.01
CA LEU A 149 -15.23 5.69 0.31
C LEU A 149 -15.34 6.41 -1.04
N THR A 150 -14.49 7.40 -1.27
CA THR A 150 -14.50 8.21 -2.50
C THR A 150 -13.23 8.10 -3.33
N GLY A 151 -12.16 7.52 -2.77
CA GLY A 151 -10.90 7.40 -3.49
C GLY A 151 -9.91 6.43 -2.88
N ILE A 152 -9.16 5.80 -3.78
CA ILE A 152 -7.94 5.01 -3.52
C ILE A 152 -6.85 5.67 -4.35
N VAL A 153 -5.81 6.16 -3.68
CA VAL A 153 -4.73 6.97 -4.29
C VAL A 153 -3.36 6.42 -3.93
N ASP A 154 -2.31 6.91 -4.59
CA ASP A 154 -0.93 6.45 -4.42
C ASP A 154 -0.71 4.97 -4.79
N LEU A 155 -1.07 4.66 -6.04
CA LEU A 155 -1.09 3.30 -6.58
C LEU A 155 0.25 2.87 -7.18
N GLY A 156 1.34 3.60 -6.93
CA GLY A 156 2.67 3.32 -7.49
C GLY A 156 3.22 1.95 -7.09
N ARG A 157 2.71 1.37 -5.99
CA ARG A 157 3.09 0.04 -5.49
C ARG A 157 2.02 -1.02 -5.71
N ALA A 158 0.96 -0.74 -6.47
CA ALA A 158 -0.08 -1.74 -6.67
C ALA A 158 0.37 -2.85 -7.63
N GLY A 159 -0.22 -4.04 -7.45
CA GLY A 159 0.08 -5.20 -8.29
C GLY A 159 -0.37 -6.50 -7.65
N VAL A 160 -0.15 -7.61 -8.36
CA VAL A 160 -0.49 -8.94 -7.84
C VAL A 160 0.51 -9.35 -6.76
N ALA A 161 0.02 -9.54 -5.53
CA ALA A 161 0.81 -9.93 -4.37
C ALA A 161 -0.05 -10.71 -3.36
N HIS A 162 0.55 -11.11 -2.24
CA HIS A 162 -0.20 -11.71 -1.14
C HIS A 162 -1.00 -10.62 -0.39
N PRO A 163 -2.30 -10.83 -0.07
CA PRO A 163 -3.17 -9.80 0.55
C PRO A 163 -2.67 -9.30 1.91
N ALA A 164 -1.90 -10.13 2.63
CA ALA A 164 -1.28 -9.73 3.89
C ALA A 164 -0.32 -8.54 3.77
N GLN A 165 0.18 -8.20 2.56
CA GLN A 165 0.91 -6.94 2.31
C GLN A 165 0.05 -5.75 2.74
N ASP A 166 -1.15 -5.63 2.20
CA ASP A 166 -2.03 -4.49 2.46
C ASP A 166 -2.52 -4.49 3.91
N TRP A 167 -2.92 -5.65 4.43
CA TRP A 167 -3.37 -5.76 5.83
C TRP A 167 -2.27 -5.40 6.83
N ALA A 168 -1.01 -5.77 6.57
CA ALA A 168 0.11 -5.42 7.43
C ALA A 168 0.27 -3.90 7.57
N LEU A 169 0.19 -3.17 6.45
CA LEU A 169 0.35 -1.72 6.41
C LEU A 169 -0.90 -0.98 6.92
N ALA A 170 -2.09 -1.48 6.61
CA ALA A 170 -3.34 -0.92 7.12
C ALA A 170 -3.42 -1.02 8.65
N LEU A 171 -3.02 -2.16 9.22
CA LEU A 171 -2.96 -2.36 10.67
C LEU A 171 -1.94 -1.43 11.33
N ARG A 172 -0.74 -1.28 10.74
CA ARG A 172 0.29 -0.34 11.22
C ARG A 172 -0.24 1.09 11.19
N SER A 173 -0.71 1.55 10.03
CA SER A 173 -1.24 2.90 9.83
C SER A 173 -2.42 3.21 10.76
N MET A 174 -3.31 2.23 11.00
CA MET A 174 -4.41 2.38 11.95
C MET A 174 -3.91 2.54 13.39
N ARG A 175 -2.89 1.78 13.80
CA ARG A 175 -2.26 1.91 15.11
C ARG A 175 -1.61 3.29 15.28
N ASP A 176 -0.91 3.76 14.26
CA ASP A 176 -0.15 5.01 14.36
C ASP A 176 -1.07 6.23 14.43
N ASN A 177 -2.26 6.17 13.82
CA ASN A 177 -3.23 7.27 13.84
C ASN A 177 -4.26 7.19 14.97
N PHE A 178 -4.70 5.99 15.37
CA PHE A 178 -5.79 5.79 16.33
C PHE A 178 -5.41 4.90 17.53
N GLY A 179 -4.12 4.59 17.69
CA GLY A 179 -3.61 3.76 18.77
C GLY A 179 -4.04 2.29 18.68
N SER A 180 -3.77 1.55 19.76
CA SER A 180 -4.10 0.13 19.88
C SER A 180 -5.60 -0.18 19.80
N ASP A 181 -6.46 0.81 20.11
CA ASP A 181 -7.91 0.69 19.97
C ASP A 181 -8.31 0.61 18.50
N GLY A 182 -7.77 1.48 17.65
CA GLY A 182 -8.01 1.45 16.20
C GLY A 182 -7.52 0.15 15.57
N GLU A 183 -6.28 -0.24 15.88
CA GLU A 183 -5.71 -1.50 15.41
C GLU A 183 -6.59 -2.68 15.82
N ARG A 184 -7.01 -2.76 17.10
CA ARG A 184 -7.88 -3.83 17.60
C ARG A 184 -9.22 -3.88 16.88
N LEU A 185 -9.81 -2.73 16.56
CA LEU A 185 -11.07 -2.67 15.83
C LEU A 185 -10.91 -3.15 14.38
N LEU A 186 -9.88 -2.71 13.67
CA LEU A 186 -9.58 -3.16 12.31
C LEU A 186 -9.24 -4.66 12.26
N ARG A 187 -8.51 -5.17 13.26
CA ARG A 187 -8.19 -6.61 13.39
C ARG A 187 -9.42 -7.51 13.40
N LYS A 188 -10.59 -7.02 13.85
CA LYS A 188 -11.84 -7.80 13.79
C LYS A 188 -12.31 -8.09 12.36
N GLN A 189 -11.83 -7.31 11.38
CA GLN A 189 -12.13 -7.47 9.95
C GLN A 189 -11.06 -8.29 9.21
N LEU A 190 -9.96 -8.67 9.89
CA LEU A 190 -8.82 -9.35 9.27
C LEU A 190 -9.23 -10.76 8.82
N PRO A 191 -9.08 -11.11 7.52
CA PRO A 191 -9.38 -12.44 7.03
C PRO A 191 -8.47 -13.51 7.66
N GLN A 192 -9.01 -14.71 7.89
CA GLN A 192 -8.27 -15.84 8.47
C GLN A 192 -6.94 -16.14 7.74
N HIS A 193 -6.91 -16.03 6.42
CA HIS A 193 -5.72 -16.28 5.60
C HIS A 193 -4.65 -15.17 5.71
N CYS A 194 -4.97 -14.03 6.31
CA CYS A 194 -4.04 -12.94 6.63
C CYS A 194 -3.71 -12.86 8.14
N ALA A 195 -4.23 -13.77 8.96
CA ALA A 195 -4.14 -13.70 10.43
C ALA A 195 -2.79 -14.17 11.02
N ASP A 196 -1.85 -14.63 10.18
CA ASP A 196 -0.51 -15.01 10.62
C ASP A 196 0.31 -13.76 10.99
N GLU A 197 0.56 -13.56 12.28
CA GLU A 197 1.34 -12.41 12.77
C GLU A 197 2.79 -12.40 12.29
N ALA A 198 3.41 -13.56 12.05
CA ALA A 198 4.76 -13.61 11.51
C ALA A 198 4.77 -13.11 10.07
N LEU A 199 3.73 -13.45 9.29
CA LEU A 199 3.55 -12.96 7.94
C LEU A 199 3.29 -11.45 7.89
N LEU A 200 2.39 -10.94 8.74
CA LEU A 200 2.13 -9.49 8.84
C LEU A 200 3.38 -8.72 9.25
N ARG A 201 4.14 -9.24 10.24
CA ARG A 201 5.42 -8.64 10.65
C ARG A 201 6.43 -8.63 9.52
N ARG A 202 6.50 -9.70 8.73
CA ARG A 202 7.40 -9.79 7.57
C ARG A 202 7.10 -8.72 6.53
N PHE A 203 5.82 -8.44 6.25
CA PHE A 203 5.44 -7.37 5.32
C PHE A 203 5.69 -5.97 5.87
N ARG A 204 5.48 -5.73 7.17
CA ARG A 204 5.92 -4.48 7.81
C ARG A 204 7.43 -4.29 7.72
N LEU A 205 8.20 -5.34 7.99
CA LEU A 205 9.65 -5.31 7.90
C LEU A 205 10.16 -5.08 6.48
N LEU A 206 9.47 -5.63 5.47
CA LEU A 206 9.76 -5.36 4.06
C LEU A 206 9.56 -3.89 3.73
N ASP A 207 8.52 -3.27 4.28
CA ASP A 207 8.15 -1.88 4.00
C ASP A 207 9.18 -0.86 4.50
N GLU A 208 9.94 -1.20 5.54
CA GLU A 208 11.08 -0.39 6.01
C GLU A 208 12.12 -0.13 4.89
N LEU A 209 12.15 -0.97 3.86
CA LEU A 209 13.09 -0.83 2.74
C LEU A 209 12.53 0.00 1.58
N PHE A 210 11.34 0.61 1.71
CA PHE A 210 10.63 1.36 0.67
C PHE A 210 10.46 2.85 0.96
#